data_AF-A0A5N6YM57-F1
#
_entry.id   AF-A0A5N6YM57-F1
#
_cell.length_a   1.000
_cell.length_b   1.000
_cell.length_c   1.000
_cell.angle_alpha   90.00
_cell.angle_beta   90.00
_cell.angle_gamma   90.00
#
_symmetry.space_group_name_H-M   'P 1'
#
loop_
_entity.id
_entity.type
_entity.pdbx_description
1 polymer ?
#
loop_
_entity_poly.entity_id
_entity_poly.type
_entity_poly.pdbx_seq_one_letter_code
_entity_poly.pdbx_strand_id
1 'polypeptide(L)'
;MADPSSPGQTSLSLTYSTELMQNYLQAGTVSPTSKFKALQTKDDQSLLFGIDSFNKFHVIKEAHSLGGAGWTMSDLSTAALETHFTHDKDAMVRSFEVWQSTQNSTIGLAIFVRSAGTDSLLVSLQNCSKDTSWTEKPSWTLIPFKAANEHRPSIEICNIWFTEVVYGRQYLAVDIDRAATKDDKCIARYYIDPSTATGGPEPSWQKHYPPVDIEKDRYQSCLGRGSPQLVYVPLSNENGHGPPPSKQDHFSLSASRPS
;
A
#
# COMPACT_ATOMS: atom_id res chain seq x y z
N MET A 1 18.07 21.67 -79.21
CA MET A 1 17.32 22.75 -78.53
C MET A 1 16.54 22.06 -77.42
N ALA A 2 16.95 22.29 -76.17
CA ALA A 2 16.46 21.62 -74.98
C ALA A 2 15.34 22.44 -74.34
N ASP A 3 14.33 21.78 -73.75
CA ASP A 3 13.33 22.37 -72.84
C ASP A 3 12.63 21.23 -72.04
N PRO A 4 11.97 21.48 -70.89
CA PRO A 4 12.64 21.55 -69.59
C PRO A 4 11.96 20.68 -68.50
N SER A 5 12.77 20.35 -67.47
CA SER A 5 12.43 20.08 -66.06
C SER A 5 11.06 19.47 -65.67
N SER A 6 11.11 18.25 -65.14
CA SER A 6 10.06 17.62 -64.32
C SER A 6 9.57 18.53 -63.17
N PRO A 7 8.27 18.55 -62.85
CA PRO A 7 7.78 19.22 -61.65
C PRO A 7 8.35 18.51 -60.42
N GLY A 8 9.12 19.25 -59.62
CA GLY A 8 9.67 18.79 -58.36
C GLY A 8 8.56 18.32 -57.44
N GLN A 9 8.68 17.08 -56.97
CA GLN A 9 7.80 16.51 -55.96
C GLN A 9 8.10 17.23 -54.64
N THR A 10 7.29 18.23 -54.29
CA THR A 10 7.40 18.95 -53.02
C THR A 10 7.07 17.96 -51.90
N SER A 11 8.09 17.44 -51.23
CA SER A 11 7.90 16.63 -50.02
C SER A 11 7.32 17.53 -48.93
N LEU A 12 6.06 17.32 -48.57
CA LEU A 12 5.46 17.92 -47.39
C LEU A 12 6.13 17.32 -46.14
N SER A 13 7.05 18.06 -45.55
CA SER A 13 7.66 17.74 -44.26
C SER A 13 6.76 18.30 -43.16
N LEU A 14 6.14 17.42 -42.38
CA LEU A 14 5.35 17.80 -41.21
C LEU A 14 6.24 17.65 -39.97
N THR A 15 6.68 18.77 -39.40
CA THR A 15 7.39 18.79 -38.12
C THR A 15 6.36 18.90 -37.00
N TYR A 16 6.33 17.94 -36.09
CA TYR A 16 5.49 17.96 -34.91
C TYR A 16 6.38 17.85 -33.67
N SER A 17 6.17 18.74 -32.69
CA SER A 17 6.76 18.64 -31.35
C SER A 17 5.65 18.31 -30.36
N THR A 18 5.75 17.18 -29.67
CA THR A 18 5.02 16.97 -28.43
C THR A 18 5.76 17.69 -27.32
N GLU A 19 5.12 18.65 -26.66
CA GLU A 19 5.52 19.00 -25.30
C GLU A 19 4.74 18.11 -24.32
N LEU A 20 5.43 17.43 -23.42
CA LEU A 20 4.82 16.78 -22.27
C LEU A 20 4.34 17.87 -21.31
N MET A 21 3.12 18.37 -21.51
CA MET A 21 2.48 19.21 -20.51
C MET A 21 2.03 18.34 -19.34
N GLN A 22 2.64 18.54 -18.16
CA GLN A 22 2.11 18.08 -16.88
C GLN A 22 0.80 18.82 -16.62
N ASN A 23 -0.30 18.26 -17.11
CA ASN A 23 -1.61 18.76 -16.83
C ASN A 23 -2.01 18.26 -15.44
N TYR A 24 -1.86 19.11 -14.42
CA TYR A 24 -2.49 18.88 -13.13
C TYR A 24 -4.00 19.09 -13.30
N LEU A 25 -4.69 18.07 -13.82
CA LEU A 25 -6.12 17.94 -13.55
C LEU A 25 -6.24 17.87 -12.03
N GLN A 26 -6.75 18.93 -11.41
CA GLN A 26 -7.21 18.88 -10.04
C GLN A 26 -8.36 17.87 -10.02
N ALA A 27 -8.03 16.61 -9.81
CA ALA A 27 -8.99 15.53 -9.72
C ALA A 27 -9.83 15.76 -8.45
N GLY A 28 -10.89 16.56 -8.57
CA GLY A 28 -11.86 16.78 -7.49
C GLY A 28 -12.56 15.49 -7.04
N THR A 29 -12.31 14.37 -7.72
CA THR A 29 -12.84 13.05 -7.40
C THR A 29 -12.20 12.45 -6.15
N VAL A 30 -10.94 12.77 -5.80
CA VAL A 30 -10.30 12.21 -4.60
C VAL A 30 -9.42 13.24 -3.92
N SER A 31 -9.88 13.72 -2.77
CA SER A 31 -9.04 14.37 -1.76
C SER A 31 -8.69 13.31 -0.72
N PRO A 32 -7.59 12.53 -0.89
CA PRO A 32 -7.22 11.55 0.11
C PRO A 32 -6.92 12.28 1.42
N THR A 33 -7.56 11.86 2.50
CA THR A 33 -7.54 12.61 3.75
C THR A 33 -6.22 12.48 4.53
N SER A 34 -5.39 11.48 4.23
CA SER A 34 -4.13 11.25 4.98
C SER A 34 -3.08 10.38 4.28
N LYS A 35 -3.49 9.32 3.58
CA LYS A 35 -2.59 8.32 2.96
C LYS A 35 -3.04 7.99 1.53
N PHE A 36 -2.07 7.77 0.66
CA PHE A 36 -2.28 7.35 -0.73
C PHE A 36 -1.20 6.34 -1.14
N LYS A 37 -1.57 5.37 -1.98
CA LYS A 37 -0.62 4.40 -2.57
C LYS A 37 -0.96 4.17 -4.04
N ALA A 38 0.07 4.16 -4.88
CA ALA A 38 -0.05 3.80 -6.28
C ALA A 38 0.59 2.43 -6.53
N LEU A 39 -0.08 1.60 -7.32
CA LEU A 39 0.44 0.37 -7.90
C LEU A 39 0.21 0.40 -9.41
N GLN A 40 0.87 -0.50 -10.13
CA GLN A 40 0.67 -0.68 -11.57
C GLN A 40 0.20 -2.10 -11.85
N THR A 41 -0.80 -2.25 -12.71
CA THR A 41 -1.25 -3.55 -13.20
C THR A 41 -0.18 -4.18 -14.09
N LYS A 42 -0.35 -5.46 -14.40
CA LYS A 42 0.53 -6.16 -15.34
C LYS A 42 0.44 -5.61 -16.77
N ASP A 43 -0.66 -4.94 -17.09
CA ASP A 43 -0.90 -4.31 -18.40
C ASP A 43 -0.61 -2.80 -18.34
N ASP A 44 0.27 -2.38 -17.42
CA ASP A 44 0.77 -1.01 -17.23
C ASP A 44 -0.27 0.05 -16.83
N GLN A 45 -1.47 -0.35 -16.43
CA GLN A 45 -2.52 0.55 -15.97
C GLN A 45 -2.30 0.97 -14.52
N SER A 46 -2.59 2.22 -14.21
CA SER A 46 -2.44 2.77 -12.86
C SER A 46 -3.57 2.33 -11.93
N LEU A 47 -3.23 1.92 -10.71
CA LEU A 47 -4.14 1.73 -9.59
C LEU A 47 -3.78 2.66 -8.44
N LEU A 48 -4.73 3.49 -8.03
CA LEU A 48 -4.54 4.55 -7.06
C LEU A 48 -5.45 4.31 -5.86
N PHE A 49 -4.88 4.01 -4.70
CA PHE A 49 -5.60 3.64 -3.48
C PHE A 49 -5.62 4.78 -2.47
N GLY A 50 -6.76 4.98 -1.82
CA GLY A 50 -6.93 6.02 -0.81
C GLY A 50 -8.15 5.82 0.07
N ILE A 51 -8.22 6.62 1.13
CA ILE A 51 -9.40 6.76 1.98
C ILE A 51 -9.99 8.14 1.73
N ASP A 52 -11.30 8.20 1.53
CA ASP A 52 -12.02 9.46 1.30
C ASP A 52 -12.37 10.19 2.61
N SER A 53 -13.11 11.31 2.50
CA SER A 53 -13.61 12.07 3.65
C SER A 53 -14.70 11.35 4.46
N PHE A 54 -15.25 10.25 3.94
CA PHE A 54 -16.25 9.41 4.59
C PHE A 54 -15.63 8.15 5.22
N ASN A 55 -14.30 8.07 5.29
CA ASN A 55 -13.55 6.93 5.83
C ASN A 55 -13.80 5.61 5.09
N LYS A 56 -14.08 5.70 3.79
CA LYS A 56 -14.20 4.54 2.90
C LYS A 56 -12.92 4.35 2.10
N PHE A 57 -12.47 3.11 2.00
CA PHE A 57 -11.31 2.73 1.20
C PHE A 57 -11.73 2.49 -0.26
N HIS A 58 -11.00 3.10 -1.19
CA HIS A 58 -11.31 3.09 -2.61
C HIS A 58 -10.07 2.79 -3.45
N VAL A 59 -10.32 2.40 -4.70
CA VAL A 59 -9.33 2.39 -5.78
C VAL A 59 -9.83 3.22 -6.96
N ILE A 60 -8.95 4.07 -7.50
CA ILE A 60 -9.11 4.67 -8.82
C ILE A 60 -8.27 3.84 -9.79
N LYS A 61 -8.91 3.26 -10.80
CA LYS A 61 -8.26 2.48 -11.85
C LYS A 61 -8.26 3.26 -13.15
N GLU A 62 -7.12 3.26 -13.82
CA GLU A 62 -7.00 3.68 -15.20
C GLU A 62 -7.69 2.65 -16.10
N ALA A 63 -8.54 3.12 -17.00
CA ALA A 63 -9.28 2.30 -17.96
C ALA A 63 -8.97 2.77 -19.38
N HIS A 64 -8.55 1.83 -20.22
CA HIS A 64 -8.48 2.08 -21.66
C HIS A 64 -9.83 1.73 -22.27
N SER A 65 -10.62 2.74 -22.61
CA SER A 65 -11.79 2.53 -23.46
C SER A 65 -11.40 2.71 -24.92
N LEU A 66 -12.15 2.09 -25.83
CA LEU A 66 -11.96 2.18 -27.29
C LEU A 66 -12.02 3.61 -27.87
N GLY A 67 -12.29 4.64 -27.05
CA GLY A 67 -12.29 6.06 -27.43
C GLY A 67 -11.37 6.97 -26.59
N GLY A 68 -10.54 6.43 -25.69
CA GLY A 68 -9.61 7.21 -24.86
C GLY A 68 -9.31 6.59 -23.50
N ALA A 69 -8.22 7.04 -22.86
CA ALA A 69 -7.89 6.73 -21.48
C ALA A 69 -8.84 7.46 -20.53
N GLY A 70 -9.40 6.75 -19.56
CA GLY A 70 -10.30 7.28 -18.53
C GLY A 70 -9.96 6.74 -17.15
N TRP A 71 -10.60 7.28 -16.12
CA TRP A 71 -10.45 6.85 -14.74
C TRP A 71 -11.79 6.41 -14.19
N THR A 72 -11.80 5.32 -13.45
CA THR A 72 -12.99 4.84 -12.73
C THR A 72 -12.65 4.60 -11.27
N MET A 73 -13.60 4.87 -10.37
CA MET A 73 -13.42 4.73 -8.93
C MET A 73 -14.36 3.65 -8.40
N SER A 74 -13.83 2.73 -7.61
CA SER A 74 -14.59 1.64 -6.97
C SER A 74 -14.41 1.70 -5.46
N ASP A 75 -15.53 1.55 -4.73
CA ASP A 75 -15.54 1.37 -3.28
C ASP A 75 -15.13 -0.05 -2.93
N LEU A 76 -14.07 -0.18 -2.14
CA LEU A 76 -13.51 -1.45 -1.75
C LEU A 76 -13.96 -1.92 -0.37
N SER A 77 -14.61 -1.09 0.45
CA SER A 77 -14.77 -1.35 1.89
C SER A 77 -16.22 -1.39 2.39
N THR A 78 -17.15 -0.65 1.78
CA THR A 78 -18.53 -0.54 2.30
C THR A 78 -19.18 -1.92 2.48
N ALA A 79 -19.11 -2.79 1.46
CA ALA A 79 -19.69 -4.13 1.55
C ALA A 79 -19.04 -4.99 2.66
N ALA A 80 -17.74 -4.80 2.93
CA ALA A 80 -17.04 -5.51 3.99
C ALA A 80 -17.45 -5.01 5.38
N LEU A 81 -17.62 -3.70 5.53
CA LEU A 81 -18.13 -3.07 6.76
C LEU A 81 -19.53 -3.57 7.09
N GLU A 82 -20.42 -3.58 6.10
CA GLU A 82 -21.79 -4.10 6.22
C GLU A 82 -21.84 -5.59 6.53
N THR A 83 -20.83 -6.37 6.10
CA THR A 83 -20.77 -7.82 6.35
C THR A 83 -20.22 -8.15 7.74
N HIS A 84 -19.11 -7.52 8.13
CA HIS A 84 -18.36 -7.90 9.34
C HIS A 84 -18.71 -7.07 10.58
N PHE A 85 -19.27 -5.87 10.39
CA PHE A 85 -19.55 -4.91 11.47
C PHE A 85 -21.03 -4.49 11.48
N THR A 86 -21.94 -5.43 11.20
CA THR A 86 -23.40 -5.21 11.18
C THR A 86 -23.96 -4.58 12.47
N HIS A 87 -23.28 -4.79 13.60
CA HIS A 87 -23.65 -4.30 14.91
C HIS A 87 -23.28 -2.82 15.14
N ASP A 88 -22.45 -2.24 14.28
CA ASP A 88 -21.93 -0.88 14.42
C ASP A 88 -21.96 -0.14 13.08
N LYS A 89 -22.92 0.78 12.95
CA LYS A 89 -23.10 1.59 11.74
C LYS A 89 -22.02 2.67 11.58
N ASP A 90 -21.28 2.96 12.63
CA ASP A 90 -20.20 3.97 12.62
C ASP A 90 -18.83 3.32 12.36
N ALA A 91 -18.81 2.01 12.03
CA ALA A 91 -17.60 1.30 11.66
C ALA A 91 -16.93 1.97 10.45
N MET A 92 -15.64 2.31 10.59
CA MET A 92 -14.93 3.17 9.63
C MET A 92 -13.51 2.69 9.36
N VAL A 93 -13.04 2.84 8.13
CA VAL A 93 -11.64 2.54 7.78
C VAL A 93 -10.74 3.65 8.29
N ARG A 94 -9.71 3.31 9.07
CA ARG A 94 -8.80 4.29 9.67
C ARG A 94 -7.49 4.44 8.92
N SER A 95 -6.98 3.34 8.37
CA SER A 95 -5.84 3.33 7.46
C SER A 95 -5.84 2.05 6.63
N PHE A 96 -4.91 1.98 5.70
CA PHE A 96 -4.75 0.86 4.79
C PHE A 96 -3.27 0.62 4.48
N GLU A 97 -2.95 -0.56 3.99
CA GLU A 97 -1.71 -0.86 3.29
C GLU A 97 -2.04 -1.66 2.03
N VAL A 98 -1.31 -1.36 0.96
CA VAL A 98 -1.38 -2.13 -0.28
C VAL A 98 0.01 -2.55 -0.67
N TRP A 99 0.11 -3.73 -1.24
CA TRP A 99 1.38 -4.30 -1.63
C TRP A 99 1.19 -5.19 -2.84
N GLN A 100 2.23 -5.26 -3.66
CA GLN A 100 2.27 -6.13 -4.83
C GLN A 100 3.42 -7.12 -4.68
N SER A 101 3.11 -8.40 -4.84
CA SER A 101 4.10 -9.48 -4.75
C SER A 101 5.15 -9.34 -5.84
N THR A 102 6.41 -9.41 -5.42
CA THR A 102 7.53 -9.46 -6.34
C THR A 102 7.69 -10.83 -6.99
N GLN A 103 7.05 -11.86 -6.44
CA GLN A 103 7.17 -13.25 -6.91
C GLN A 103 6.11 -13.62 -7.93
N ASN A 104 4.87 -13.17 -7.75
CA ASN A 104 3.75 -13.55 -8.63
C ASN A 104 2.87 -12.37 -9.05
N SER A 105 3.26 -11.13 -8.72
CA SER A 105 2.55 -9.90 -9.04
C SER A 105 1.16 -9.76 -8.43
N THR A 106 0.70 -10.67 -7.57
CA THR A 106 -0.59 -10.53 -6.89
C THR A 106 -0.60 -9.32 -5.95
N ILE A 107 -1.77 -8.72 -5.78
CA ILE A 107 -1.97 -7.54 -4.95
C ILE A 107 -2.60 -7.97 -3.62
N GLY A 108 -1.98 -7.55 -2.52
CA GLY A 108 -2.50 -7.65 -1.16
C GLY A 108 -3.04 -6.30 -0.69
N LEU A 109 -4.19 -6.33 -0.05
CA LEU A 109 -4.83 -5.22 0.62
C LEU A 109 -4.98 -5.57 2.10
N ALA A 110 -4.66 -4.61 2.95
CA ALA A 110 -4.96 -4.69 4.36
C ALA A 110 -5.57 -3.36 4.80
N ILE A 111 -6.64 -3.41 5.57
CA ILE A 111 -7.24 -2.24 6.20
C ILE A 111 -7.43 -2.54 7.67
N PHE A 112 -7.39 -1.50 8.50
CA PHE A 112 -7.97 -1.62 9.83
C PHE A 112 -9.19 -0.74 9.97
N VAL A 113 -10.22 -1.35 10.54
CA VAL A 113 -11.53 -0.77 10.76
C VAL A 113 -11.67 -0.50 12.24
N ARG A 114 -12.05 0.72 12.59
CA ARG A 114 -12.49 1.04 13.95
C ARG A 114 -13.96 0.79 14.07
N SER A 115 -14.35 -0.02 15.04
CA SER A 115 -15.74 -0.29 15.40
C SER A 115 -15.87 -0.38 16.91
N ALA A 116 -16.88 0.27 17.49
CA ALA A 116 -17.15 0.29 18.93
C ALA A 116 -15.92 0.61 19.81
N GLY A 117 -15.01 1.46 19.30
CA GLY A 117 -13.80 1.86 20.02
C GLY A 117 -12.64 0.86 20.00
N THR A 118 -12.70 -0.21 19.20
CA THR A 118 -11.59 -1.13 18.95
C THR A 118 -11.28 -1.23 17.45
N ASP A 119 -10.03 -1.50 17.13
CA ASP A 119 -9.65 -1.84 15.76
C ASP A 119 -9.77 -3.33 15.47
N SER A 120 -10.02 -3.61 14.20
CA SER A 120 -10.01 -4.95 13.62
C SER A 120 -9.29 -4.93 12.27
N LEU A 121 -8.55 -6.00 11.97
CA LEU A 121 -7.80 -6.15 10.74
C LEU A 121 -8.65 -6.89 9.69
N LEU A 122 -8.83 -6.29 8.51
CA LEU A 122 -9.39 -6.95 7.34
C LEU A 122 -8.32 -7.06 6.26
N VAL A 123 -8.26 -8.21 5.60
CA VAL A 123 -7.30 -8.46 4.51
C VAL A 123 -8.00 -8.99 3.28
N SER A 124 -7.54 -8.57 2.10
CA SER A 124 -7.90 -9.16 0.82
C SER A 124 -6.61 -9.49 0.10
N LEU A 125 -6.38 -10.78 -0.15
CA LEU A 125 -5.10 -11.31 -0.61
C LEU A 125 -5.25 -11.98 -1.97
N GLN A 126 -4.12 -12.18 -2.65
CA GLN A 126 -4.06 -12.87 -3.95
C GLN A 126 -4.91 -12.20 -5.05
N ASN A 127 -5.17 -10.89 -4.94
CA ASN A 127 -5.90 -10.18 -5.98
C ASN A 127 -5.05 -10.14 -7.26
N CYS A 128 -5.66 -10.44 -8.41
CA CYS A 128 -4.94 -10.49 -9.68
C CYS A 128 -4.50 -9.08 -10.10
N SER A 129 -3.25 -8.92 -10.53
CA SER A 129 -2.76 -7.65 -11.08
C SER A 129 -3.04 -7.47 -12.56
N LYS A 130 -3.54 -8.50 -13.26
CA LYS A 130 -3.93 -8.41 -14.67
C LYS A 130 -5.43 -8.19 -14.81
N ASP A 131 -6.21 -9.06 -14.16
CA ASP A 131 -7.66 -8.92 -14.09
C ASP A 131 -8.04 -8.15 -12.82
N THR A 132 -8.45 -6.89 -12.98
CA THR A 132 -8.85 -6.00 -11.90
C THR A 132 -10.34 -6.08 -11.56
N SER A 133 -11.08 -7.09 -12.04
CA SER A 133 -12.51 -7.28 -11.71
C SER A 133 -12.77 -7.42 -10.20
N TRP A 134 -11.77 -7.87 -9.43
CA TRP A 134 -11.82 -7.92 -7.97
C TRP A 134 -12.08 -6.55 -7.33
N THR A 135 -11.80 -5.44 -8.02
CA THR A 135 -12.05 -4.08 -7.48
C THR A 135 -13.53 -3.79 -7.30
N GLU A 136 -14.43 -4.52 -7.99
CA GLU A 136 -15.88 -4.38 -7.81
C GLU A 136 -16.39 -5.14 -6.58
N LYS A 137 -15.69 -6.21 -6.20
CA LYS A 137 -16.07 -7.08 -5.08
C LYS A 137 -14.85 -7.77 -4.48
N PRO A 138 -14.01 -7.03 -3.73
CA PRO A 138 -12.86 -7.62 -3.06
C PRO A 138 -13.29 -8.67 -2.04
N SER A 139 -12.51 -9.76 -1.94
CA SER A 139 -12.76 -10.82 -0.96
C SER A 139 -12.05 -10.49 0.36
N TRP A 140 -12.81 -9.94 1.31
CA TRP A 140 -12.27 -9.59 2.61
C TRP A 140 -12.36 -10.74 3.61
N THR A 141 -11.32 -10.86 4.42
CA THR A 141 -11.23 -11.79 5.55
C THR A 141 -10.92 -11.01 6.82
N LEU A 142 -11.77 -11.16 7.84
CA LEU A 142 -11.56 -10.60 9.17
C LEU A 142 -10.52 -11.44 9.92
N ILE A 143 -9.46 -10.79 10.41
CA ILE A 143 -8.46 -11.37 11.30
C ILE A 143 -8.65 -10.74 12.69
N PRO A 144 -9.33 -11.43 13.62
CA PRO A 144 -9.51 -10.92 14.97
C PRO A 144 -8.17 -10.90 15.71
N PHE A 145 -8.02 -9.99 16.68
CA PHE A 145 -6.87 -9.98 17.56
C PHE A 145 -6.83 -11.27 18.39
N LYS A 146 -5.78 -12.07 18.18
CA LYS A 146 -5.59 -13.34 18.87
C LYS A 146 -4.11 -13.62 19.08
N ALA A 147 -3.57 -13.08 20.17
CA ALA A 147 -2.19 -13.26 20.58
C ALA A 147 -2.04 -14.33 21.67
N ALA A 148 -0.90 -15.00 21.72
CA ALA A 148 -0.60 -15.98 22.74
C ALA A 148 -0.45 -15.29 24.12
N ASN A 149 -1.13 -15.80 25.14
CA ASN A 149 -1.04 -15.32 26.53
C ASN A 149 -1.36 -13.83 26.72
N GLU A 150 -2.07 -13.21 25.78
CA GLU A 150 -2.42 -11.80 25.84
C GLU A 150 -3.88 -11.62 25.44
N HIS A 151 -4.68 -11.10 26.37
CA HIS A 151 -6.06 -10.71 26.12
C HIS A 151 -6.19 -9.20 26.26
N ARG A 152 -6.74 -8.56 25.23
CA ARG A 152 -7.04 -7.13 25.23
C ARG A 152 -8.50 -6.94 24.87
N PRO A 153 -9.28 -6.20 25.68
CA PRO A 153 -10.68 -5.93 25.37
C PRO A 153 -10.84 -4.95 24.19
N SER A 154 -9.82 -4.14 23.93
CA SER A 154 -9.73 -3.25 22.77
C SER A 154 -8.27 -3.13 22.34
N ILE A 155 -8.05 -2.96 21.03
CA ILE A 155 -6.75 -2.65 20.45
C ILE A 155 -6.85 -1.40 19.57
N GLU A 156 -5.73 -0.70 19.44
CA GLU A 156 -5.55 0.37 18.47
C GLU A 156 -4.37 -0.01 17.57
N ILE A 157 -4.64 -0.21 16.28
CA ILE A 157 -3.64 -0.48 15.26
C ILE A 157 -3.03 0.86 14.84
N CYS A 158 -1.70 0.91 14.90
CA CYS A 158 -0.91 2.07 14.49
C CYS A 158 -0.44 1.93 13.04
N ASN A 159 0.05 0.74 12.67
CA ASN A 159 0.64 0.50 11.35
C ASN A 159 0.44 -0.94 10.88
N ILE A 160 0.41 -1.12 9.55
CA ILE A 160 0.41 -2.42 8.88
C ILE A 160 1.47 -2.41 7.77
N TRP A 161 2.22 -3.49 7.65
CA TRP A 161 3.10 -3.74 6.52
C TRP A 161 2.93 -5.15 5.98
N PHE A 162 3.02 -5.28 4.66
CA PHE A 162 3.26 -6.57 4.02
C PHE A 162 4.74 -6.89 4.04
N THR A 163 5.05 -8.14 4.34
CA THR A 163 6.41 -8.69 4.28
C THR A 163 6.37 -10.00 3.52
N GLU A 164 7.33 -10.16 2.60
CA GLU A 164 7.40 -11.33 1.72
C GLU A 164 8.78 -11.98 1.87
N VAL A 165 8.80 -13.18 2.44
CA VAL A 165 10.04 -13.95 2.63
C VAL A 165 10.37 -14.78 1.38
N VAL A 166 11.55 -15.39 1.39
CA VAL A 166 11.95 -16.37 0.37
C VAL A 166 10.93 -17.52 0.37
N TYR A 167 10.56 -18.03 -0.82
CA TYR A 167 9.54 -19.08 -1.05
C TYR A 167 8.06 -18.65 -1.02
N GLY A 168 7.72 -17.42 -1.38
CA GLY A 168 6.32 -17.04 -1.62
C GLY A 168 5.48 -16.77 -0.38
N ARG A 169 6.01 -16.95 0.84
CA ARG A 169 5.22 -16.78 2.07
C ARG A 169 5.10 -15.30 2.42
N GLN A 170 3.86 -14.89 2.66
CA GLN A 170 3.48 -13.51 2.96
C GLN A 170 3.06 -13.42 4.42
N TYR A 171 3.61 -12.44 5.12
CA TYR A 171 3.24 -12.12 6.49
C TYR A 171 2.83 -10.65 6.58
N LEU A 172 1.92 -10.37 7.50
CA LEU A 172 1.64 -9.00 7.92
C LEU A 172 2.43 -8.70 9.18
N ALA A 173 3.09 -7.55 9.19
CA ALA A 173 3.58 -6.94 10.41
C ALA A 173 2.57 -5.89 10.84
N VAL A 174 2.06 -5.97 12.07
CA VAL A 174 1.08 -5.05 12.60
C VAL A 174 1.57 -4.51 13.93
N ASP A 175 1.62 -3.18 14.02
CA ASP A 175 1.94 -2.50 15.26
C ASP A 175 0.66 -2.00 15.90
N ILE A 176 0.48 -2.30 17.18
CA ILE A 176 -0.61 -1.78 18.00
C ILE A 176 -0.05 -0.86 19.09
N ASP A 177 -0.89 0.03 19.59
CA ASP A 177 -0.58 0.83 20.76
C ASP A 177 -0.40 -0.09 21.98
N ARG A 178 0.79 -0.03 22.60
CA ARG A 178 1.12 -0.83 23.78
C ARG A 178 0.48 -0.26 25.03
N ALA A 179 0.18 1.04 25.04
CA ALA A 179 -0.25 1.83 26.18
C ALA A 179 -1.15 1.06 27.16
N ALA A 180 -0.68 0.94 28.41
CA ALA A 180 -1.54 0.63 29.56
C ALA A 180 -2.16 1.91 30.15
N THR A 181 -1.54 3.06 29.90
CA THR A 181 -1.95 4.40 30.35
C THR A 181 -1.64 5.40 29.23
N LYS A 182 -2.25 6.59 29.26
CA LYS A 182 -2.12 7.61 28.20
C LYS A 182 -0.69 8.15 27.99
N ASP A 183 0.23 7.89 28.92
CA ASP A 183 1.58 8.44 28.94
C ASP A 183 2.65 7.50 28.35
N ASP A 184 2.36 6.20 28.19
CA ASP A 184 3.26 5.24 27.50
C ASP A 184 2.74 4.98 26.09
N LYS A 185 3.20 5.76 25.10
CA LYS A 185 2.79 5.63 23.70
C LYS A 185 3.65 4.64 22.92
N CYS A 186 4.27 3.65 23.55
CA CYS A 186 5.08 2.70 22.79
C CYS A 186 4.23 1.75 21.94
N ILE A 187 4.81 1.17 20.90
CA ILE A 187 4.12 0.14 20.11
C ILE A 187 4.46 -1.27 20.59
N ALA A 188 3.56 -2.21 20.30
CA ALA A 188 3.82 -3.64 20.31
C ALA A 188 3.64 -4.19 18.89
N ARG A 189 4.65 -4.90 18.39
CA ARG A 189 4.65 -5.48 17.04
C ARG A 189 4.18 -6.92 17.05
N TYR A 190 3.40 -7.30 16.06
CA TYR A 190 2.93 -8.65 15.82
C TYR A 190 3.17 -9.05 14.38
N TYR A 191 3.55 -10.31 14.16
CA TYR A 191 3.55 -10.94 12.85
C TYR A 191 2.35 -11.88 12.73
N ILE A 192 1.67 -11.78 11.60
CA ILE A 192 0.49 -12.56 11.28
C ILE A 192 0.78 -13.31 9.99
N ASP A 193 0.59 -14.62 10.00
CA ASP A 193 0.47 -15.41 8.79
C ASP A 193 -1.01 -15.48 8.39
N PRO A 194 -1.44 -14.76 7.34
CA PRO A 194 -2.85 -14.75 6.96
C PRO A 194 -3.38 -16.10 6.53
N SER A 195 -2.51 -17.03 6.06
CA SER A 195 -2.92 -18.38 5.63
C SER A 195 -3.41 -19.25 6.78
N THR A 196 -3.03 -18.91 8.02
CA THR A 196 -3.42 -19.63 9.24
C THR A 196 -4.32 -18.79 10.16
N ALA A 197 -4.63 -17.54 9.78
CA ALA A 197 -5.27 -16.57 10.66
C ALA A 197 -6.80 -16.73 10.79
N THR A 198 -7.42 -17.60 10.01
CA THR A 198 -8.86 -17.83 9.99
C THR A 198 -9.30 -18.88 11.01
N GLY A 199 -9.61 -18.42 12.23
CA GLY A 199 -10.50 -19.12 13.18
C GLY A 199 -9.98 -20.42 13.80
N GLY A 200 -8.77 -20.87 13.49
CA GLY A 200 -8.14 -22.03 14.13
C GLY A 200 -7.85 -21.79 15.63
N PRO A 201 -7.55 -22.85 16.41
CA PRO A 201 -7.29 -22.74 17.85
C PRO A 201 -5.98 -22.00 18.18
N GLU A 202 -5.05 -21.94 17.22
CA GLU A 202 -3.75 -21.31 17.41
C GLU A 202 -3.80 -19.77 17.41
N PRO A 203 -2.84 -19.09 18.06
CA PRO A 203 -2.69 -17.64 17.99
C PRO A 203 -2.30 -17.20 16.57
N SER A 204 -3.08 -16.28 16.00
CA SER A 204 -2.80 -15.70 14.68
C SER A 204 -1.87 -14.48 14.75
N TRP A 205 -1.72 -13.87 15.93
CA TRP A 205 -0.84 -12.71 16.17
C TRP A 205 0.36 -13.14 16.99
N GLN A 206 1.50 -13.31 16.34
CA GLN A 206 2.76 -13.69 16.97
C GLN A 206 3.51 -12.44 17.39
N LYS A 207 3.60 -12.21 18.70
CA LYS A 207 4.27 -11.02 19.25
C LYS A 207 5.76 -11.04 18.92
N HIS A 208 6.26 -9.92 18.42
CA HIS A 208 7.67 -9.70 18.16
C HIS A 208 8.14 -8.47 18.93
N TYR A 209 9.22 -8.63 19.70
CA TYR A 209 9.79 -7.53 20.48
C TYR A 209 10.79 -6.77 19.61
N PRO A 210 10.54 -5.49 19.29
CA PRO A 210 11.59 -4.64 18.74
C PRO A 210 12.74 -4.52 19.75
N PRO A 211 13.97 -4.26 19.28
CA PRO A 211 15.16 -4.22 20.15
C PRO A 211 15.14 -3.03 21.13
N VAL A 212 14.31 -2.02 20.88
CA VAL A 212 14.12 -0.84 21.70
C VAL A 212 12.63 -0.51 21.77
N ASP A 213 12.24 0.26 22.78
CA ASP A 213 10.90 0.84 22.85
C ASP A 213 10.74 1.93 21.79
N ILE A 214 9.65 1.83 21.02
CA ILE A 214 9.39 2.71 19.88
C ILE A 214 8.10 3.47 20.16
N GLU A 215 8.21 4.80 20.23
CA GLU A 215 7.06 5.67 20.39
C GLU A 215 6.19 5.66 19.12
N LYS A 216 4.88 5.50 19.30
CA LYS A 216 3.85 5.61 18.28
C LYS A 216 3.99 6.93 17.50
N ASP A 217 3.72 6.86 16.20
CA ASP A 217 3.73 7.99 15.25
C ASP A 217 5.07 8.72 15.05
N ARG A 218 6.17 8.27 15.68
CA ARG A 218 7.49 8.93 15.59
C ARG A 218 8.58 8.11 14.92
N TYR A 219 8.21 7.10 14.14
CA TYR A 219 9.17 6.25 13.42
C TYR A 219 8.65 5.85 12.04
N GLN A 220 9.59 5.47 11.19
CA GLN A 220 9.33 4.76 9.96
C GLN A 220 10.01 3.39 10.02
N SER A 221 9.28 2.34 9.66
CA SER A 221 9.82 0.97 9.58
C SER A 221 10.00 0.57 8.12
N CYS A 222 11.21 0.21 7.75
CA CYS A 222 11.52 -0.40 6.45
C CYS A 222 11.57 -1.92 6.62
N LEU A 223 10.41 -2.56 6.60
CA LEU A 223 10.35 -4.03 6.65
C LEU A 223 10.49 -4.59 5.24
N GLY A 224 11.44 -5.49 5.04
CA GLY A 224 11.75 -6.01 3.72
C GLY A 224 12.84 -7.07 3.77
N ARG A 225 13.24 -7.56 2.59
CA ARG A 225 14.26 -8.60 2.45
C ARG A 225 15.64 -8.01 2.78
N GLY A 226 16.23 -8.48 3.88
CA GLY A 226 17.66 -8.42 4.18
C GLY A 226 18.21 -9.84 4.38
N SER A 227 19.49 -10.06 4.12
CA SER A 227 20.22 -11.30 4.46
C SER A 227 19.89 -11.76 5.89
N PRO A 228 19.84 -13.07 6.20
CA PRO A 228 18.78 -13.88 6.85
C PRO A 228 18.15 -13.35 8.16
N GLN A 229 18.08 -12.04 8.34
CA GLN A 229 17.58 -11.34 9.50
C GLN A 229 16.78 -10.16 8.96
N LEU A 230 15.54 -10.01 9.43
CA LEU A 230 14.80 -8.76 9.23
C LEU A 230 15.62 -7.67 9.92
N VAL A 231 16.36 -6.88 9.13
CA VAL A 231 17.17 -5.79 9.68
C VAL A 231 16.22 -4.64 10.00
N TYR A 232 16.00 -4.43 11.30
CA TYR A 232 15.33 -3.24 11.79
C TYR A 232 16.35 -2.09 11.83
N VAL A 233 16.10 -1.04 11.04
CA VAL A 233 16.81 0.24 11.17
C VAL A 233 15.76 1.29 11.56
N PRO A 234 15.74 1.75 12.82
CA PRO A 234 14.93 2.91 13.18
C PRO A 234 15.49 4.10 12.41
N LEU A 235 14.73 4.65 11.46
CA LEU A 235 15.01 5.98 10.93
C LEU A 235 14.33 6.97 11.88
N SER A 236 15.13 7.65 12.71
CA SER A 236 14.67 8.83 13.43
C SER A 236 14.39 9.92 12.41
N ASN A 237 13.13 10.26 12.22
CA ASN A 237 12.78 11.37 11.35
C ASN A 237 12.94 12.68 12.12
N GLU A 238 14.15 13.25 12.08
CA GLU A 238 14.43 14.57 12.66
C GLU A 238 13.63 15.70 12.00
N ASN A 239 12.98 15.43 10.84
CA ASN A 239 12.31 16.41 10.00
C ASN A 239 10.76 16.32 9.98
N GLY A 240 10.14 15.53 10.86
CA GLY A 240 8.67 15.49 10.99
C GLY A 240 7.94 14.60 9.97
N HIS A 241 6.67 14.87 9.65
CA HIS A 241 5.77 13.95 8.89
C HIS A 241 6.10 13.72 7.39
N GLY A 242 7.25 14.17 6.89
CA GLY A 242 7.67 13.99 5.50
C GLY A 242 8.49 12.70 5.28
N PRO A 243 8.55 12.16 4.05
CA PRO A 243 9.49 11.09 3.72
C PRO A 243 10.94 11.56 3.98
N PRO A 244 11.85 10.68 4.43
CA PRO A 244 13.24 11.04 4.65
C PRO A 244 13.86 11.55 3.34
N PRO A 245 14.76 12.55 3.39
CA PRO A 245 15.49 12.99 2.21
C PRO A 245 16.21 11.78 1.60
N SER A 246 16.23 11.71 0.27
CA SER A 246 16.95 10.65 -0.44
C SER A 246 18.39 10.63 0.04
N LYS A 247 18.82 9.50 0.59
CA LYS A 247 20.25 9.24 0.75
C LYS A 247 20.82 9.18 -0.66
N GLN A 248 21.51 10.25 -1.08
CA GLN A 248 22.53 10.13 -2.11
C GLN A 248 23.62 9.26 -1.51
N ASP A 249 23.55 7.95 -1.76
CA ASP A 249 24.69 7.07 -1.58
C ASP A 249 25.78 7.58 -2.53
N HIS A 250 26.74 8.32 -1.98
CA HIS A 250 27.97 8.68 -2.67
C HIS A 250 28.74 7.38 -2.97
N PHE A 251 28.45 6.76 -4.11
CA PHE A 251 29.32 5.76 -4.71
C PHE A 251 30.61 6.45 -5.16
N SER A 252 31.63 6.40 -4.32
CA SER A 252 33.01 6.73 -4.70
C SER A 252 33.54 5.59 -5.56
N LEU A 253 33.48 5.73 -6.88
CA LEU A 253 34.17 4.85 -7.81
C LEU A 253 35.68 5.11 -7.72
N SER A 254 36.41 4.23 -7.02
CA SER A 254 37.85 4.13 -7.17
C SER A 254 38.17 3.29 -8.41
N ALA A 255 38.58 3.96 -9.49
CA ALA A 255 39.07 3.29 -10.70
C ALA A 255 40.53 2.86 -10.47
N SER A 256 40.76 1.55 -10.34
CA SER A 256 42.10 0.97 -10.47
C SER A 256 42.45 0.88 -11.96
N ARG A 257 43.56 1.53 -12.36
CA ARG A 257 44.11 1.39 -13.72
C ARG A 257 44.72 -0.01 -13.88
N PRO A 258 44.47 -0.73 -14.99
CA PRO A 258 45.28 -1.88 -15.35
C PRO A 258 46.65 -1.44 -15.86
N SER A 259 47.62 -2.33 -15.67
CA SER A 259 49.04 -2.21 -16.05
C SER A 259 49.24 -2.28 -17.55
#